data_AF-A0A1H3FX74-F1
#
_entry.id   AF-A0A1H3FX74-F1
#
_cell.length_a   1.000
_cell.length_b   1.000
_cell.length_c   1.000
_cell.angle_alpha   90.00
_cell.angle_beta   90.00
_cell.angle_gamma   90.00
#
_symmetry.space_group_name_H-M   'P 1'
#
loop_
_entity.id
_entity.type
_entity.pdbx_description
1 polymer ?
#
loop_
_entity_poly.entity_id
_entity_poly.type
_entity_poly.pdbx_seq_one_letter_code
_entity_poly.pdbx_strand_id
1 'polypeptide(L)'
;MECTVRWTGLSGMTFLAETGSGHILTMDGAPDGGGRDLAPRPMEVVLAGTGGCTAYDVVLILRKSHQDIRGCDVTLKSERAEKEPKVFTKIHFHFTVRGRNLKPNLVERAIKLSHEKYCSASIMLEKTAEITHSFEIVDDLAEPLANT
;
A
#
# COMPACT_ATOMS: atom_id res chain seq x y z
N MET A 1 -16.00 9.20 8.29
CA MET A 1 -15.83 8.89 6.86
C MET A 1 -16.98 8.00 6.45
N GLU A 2 -17.64 8.33 5.36
CA GLU A 2 -18.68 7.49 4.76
C GLU A 2 -18.15 6.94 3.43
N CYS A 3 -18.44 5.68 3.12
CA CYS A 3 -18.07 5.06 1.85
C CYS A 3 -19.24 4.14 1.44
N THR A 4 -19.81 4.38 0.26
CA THR A 4 -20.91 3.58 -0.25
C THR A 4 -20.38 2.64 -1.33
N VAL A 5 -20.57 1.33 -1.15
CA VAL A 5 -20.19 0.32 -2.15
C VAL A 5 -21.45 -0.24 -2.80
N ARG A 6 -21.53 -0.17 -4.12
CA ARG A 6 -22.68 -0.62 -4.92
C ARG A 6 -22.25 -1.77 -5.81
N TRP A 7 -22.99 -2.88 -5.74
CA TRP A 7 -22.88 -3.92 -6.74
C TRP A 7 -23.51 -3.43 -8.06
N THR A 8 -22.81 -3.62 -9.18
CA THR A 8 -23.19 -3.03 -10.47
C THR A 8 -24.16 -3.89 -11.30
N GLY A 9 -24.54 -5.08 -10.82
CA GLY A 9 -25.67 -5.84 -11.35
C GLY A 9 -25.37 -7.31 -11.68
N LEU A 10 -26.41 -8.00 -12.17
CA LEU A 10 -26.52 -9.46 -12.27
C LEU A 10 -25.49 -10.14 -13.21
N SER A 11 -24.77 -9.39 -14.05
CA SER A 11 -23.86 -9.94 -15.06
C SER A 11 -22.44 -10.20 -14.56
N GLY A 12 -22.14 -9.99 -13.28
CA GLY A 12 -20.83 -10.31 -12.70
C GLY A 12 -20.63 -9.74 -11.31
N MET A 13 -19.41 -9.87 -10.77
CA MET A 13 -19.05 -9.44 -9.41
C MET A 13 -18.32 -8.10 -9.35
N THR A 14 -18.78 -7.12 -10.13
CA THR A 14 -18.17 -5.79 -10.20
C THR A 14 -18.85 -4.83 -9.21
N PHE A 15 -18.04 -4.09 -8.44
CA PHE A 15 -18.47 -3.16 -7.40
C PHE A 15 -17.91 -1.76 -7.65
N LEU A 16 -18.73 -0.74 -7.39
CA LEU A 16 -18.36 0.67 -7.43
C LEU A 16 -18.37 1.23 -6.02
N ALA A 17 -17.24 1.74 -5.54
CA ALA A 17 -17.12 2.44 -4.27
C ALA A 17 -17.07 3.95 -4.50
N GLU A 18 -17.87 4.68 -3.73
CA GLU A 18 -17.85 6.14 -3.66
C GLU A 18 -17.34 6.53 -2.27
N THR A 19 -16.16 7.17 -2.22
CA THR A 19 -15.51 7.56 -0.97
C THR A 19 -16.07 8.87 -0.44
N GLY A 20 -15.97 9.11 0.87
CA GLY A 20 -16.41 10.37 1.49
C GLY A 20 -15.63 11.61 1.04
N SER A 21 -14.53 11.44 0.30
CA SER A 21 -13.81 12.52 -0.39
C SER A 21 -14.34 12.82 -1.80
N GLY A 22 -15.38 12.12 -2.26
CA GLY A 22 -15.99 12.29 -3.57
C GLY A 22 -15.25 11.58 -4.71
N HIS A 23 -14.40 10.59 -4.40
CA HIS A 23 -13.71 9.79 -5.41
C HIS A 23 -14.37 8.44 -5.62
N ILE A 24 -14.11 7.87 -6.79
CA ILE A 24 -14.66 6.59 -7.20
C ILE A 24 -13.54 5.57 -7.35
N LEU A 25 -13.80 4.36 -6.88
CA LEU A 25 -12.95 3.19 -7.08
C LEU A 25 -13.81 2.01 -7.55
N THR A 26 -13.31 1.22 -8.49
CA THR A 26 -13.95 -0.03 -8.90
C THR A 26 -13.19 -1.24 -8.36
N MET A 27 -13.93 -2.31 -8.08
CA MET A 27 -13.40 -3.61 -7.70
C MET A 27 -14.15 -4.70 -8.45
N ASP A 28 -13.51 -5.86 -8.63
CA ASP A 28 -14.14 -7.01 -9.26
C ASP A 28 -13.78 -8.32 -8.55
N GLY A 29 -14.57 -9.36 -8.80
CA GLY A 29 -14.25 -10.72 -8.39
C GLY A 29 -13.24 -11.39 -9.34
N ALA A 30 -12.67 -12.51 -8.89
CA ALA A 30 -11.95 -13.40 -9.80
C ALA A 30 -12.95 -14.19 -10.67
N PRO A 31 -12.55 -14.68 -11.87
CA PRO A 31 -13.44 -15.40 -12.76
C PRO A 31 -14.11 -16.64 -12.12
N ASP A 32 -13.37 -17.35 -11.28
CA ASP A 32 -13.87 -18.50 -10.49
C ASP A 32 -14.95 -18.10 -9.46
N GLY A 33 -14.90 -16.86 -8.97
CA GLY A 33 -15.90 -16.25 -8.11
C GLY A 33 -17.04 -15.53 -8.85
N GLY A 34 -17.14 -15.66 -10.18
CA GLY A 34 -18.16 -14.98 -10.99
C GLY A 34 -17.84 -13.52 -11.34
N GLY A 35 -16.61 -13.07 -11.07
CA GLY A 35 -16.10 -11.80 -11.58
C GLY A 35 -15.65 -11.90 -13.03
N ARG A 36 -15.24 -10.76 -13.60
CA ARG A 36 -14.82 -10.66 -15.01
C ARG A 36 -13.37 -10.22 -15.16
N ASP A 37 -12.66 -10.12 -14.04
CA ASP A 37 -11.28 -9.64 -13.98
C ASP A 37 -11.09 -8.23 -14.57
N LEU A 38 -12.04 -7.32 -14.33
CA LEU A 38 -12.03 -5.98 -14.92
C LEU A 38 -11.50 -4.89 -13.97
N ALA A 39 -11.31 -5.21 -12.69
CA ALA A 39 -10.80 -4.31 -11.67
C ALA A 39 -10.11 -5.11 -10.55
N PRO A 40 -9.30 -4.46 -9.69
CA PRO A 40 -8.63 -5.13 -8.59
C PRO A 40 -9.61 -5.84 -7.66
N ARG A 41 -9.15 -6.90 -7.02
CA ARG A 41 -9.91 -7.59 -5.99
C ARG A 41 -10.03 -6.71 -4.75
N PRO A 42 -11.11 -6.82 -3.96
CA PRO A 42 -11.25 -6.03 -2.73
C PRO A 42 -10.06 -6.16 -1.78
N MET A 43 -9.47 -7.35 -1.65
CA MET A 43 -8.29 -7.55 -0.81
C MET A 43 -7.01 -6.93 -1.37
N GLU A 44 -6.88 -6.80 -2.70
CA GLU A 44 -5.78 -6.05 -3.31
C GLU A 44 -5.91 -4.56 -3.03
N VAL A 45 -7.13 -4.02 -3.02
CA VAL A 45 -7.41 -2.64 -2.61
C VAL A 45 -7.04 -2.39 -1.15
N VAL A 46 -7.36 -3.32 -0.24
CA VAL A 46 -6.93 -3.22 1.18
C VAL A 46 -5.40 -3.15 1.28
N LEU A 47 -4.70 -3.99 0.51
CA LEU A 47 -3.24 -4.02 0.50
C LEU A 47 -2.67 -2.70 -0.08
N ALA A 48 -3.20 -2.25 -1.22
CA ALA A 48 -2.80 -1.01 -1.87
C ALA A 48 -3.05 0.22 -0.98
N GLY A 49 -4.21 0.28 -0.32
CA GLY A 49 -4.54 1.34 0.64
C GLY A 49 -3.58 1.36 1.83
N THR A 50 -3.18 0.19 2.34
CA THR A 50 -2.16 0.09 3.40
C THR A 50 -0.80 0.58 2.92
N GLY A 51 -0.38 0.18 1.71
CA GLY A 51 0.85 0.67 1.10
C GLY A 51 0.87 2.19 0.94
N GLY A 52 -0.23 2.77 0.46
CA GLY A 52 -0.39 4.21 0.34
C GLY A 52 -0.37 4.94 1.70
N CYS A 53 -1.03 4.36 2.71
CA CYS A 53 -1.02 4.88 4.08
C CYS A 53 0.40 5.02 4.65
N THR A 54 1.22 3.96 4.54
CA THR A 54 2.59 4.01 5.07
C THR A 54 3.52 4.89 4.23
N ALA A 55 3.40 4.85 2.90
CA ALA A 55 4.19 5.71 2.02
C ALA A 55 3.92 7.20 2.29
N TYR A 56 2.66 7.56 2.52
CA TYR A 56 2.27 8.93 2.89
C TYR A 56 2.99 9.41 4.15
N ASP A 57 3.00 8.60 5.21
CA ASP A 57 3.68 8.94 6.46
C ASP A 57 5.19 9.11 6.26
N VAL A 58 5.84 8.17 5.56
CA VAL A 58 7.29 8.20 5.30
C VAL A 58 7.67 9.48 4.55
N VAL A 59 6.94 9.81 3.48
CA VAL A 59 7.16 11.04 2.71
C VAL A 59 6.95 12.27 3.59
N LEU A 60 5.88 12.31 4.39
CA LEU A 60 5.57 13.44 5.24
C LEU A 60 6.63 13.65 6.33
N ILE A 61 7.08 12.58 6.98
CA ILE A 61 8.10 12.61 8.04
C ILE A 61 9.45 13.08 7.47
N LEU A 62 9.86 12.54 6.32
CA LEU A 62 11.14 12.91 5.70
C LEU A 62 11.13 14.36 5.20
N ARG A 63 10.02 14.83 4.61
CA ARG A 63 9.86 16.26 4.26
C ARG A 63 9.93 17.17 5.49
N LYS A 64 9.25 16.81 6.58
CA LYS A 64 9.30 17.56 7.85
C LYS A 64 10.68 17.52 8.50
N SER A 65 11.47 16.49 8.23
CA SER A 65 12.86 16.37 8.67
C SER A 65 13.87 17.04 7.72
N HIS A 66 13.39 17.88 6.79
CA HIS A 66 14.17 18.59 5.79
C HIS A 66 15.07 17.69 4.94
N GLN A 67 14.64 16.45 4.69
CA GLN A 67 15.30 15.55 3.74
C GLN A 67 14.82 15.84 2.31
N ASP A 68 15.74 15.79 1.34
CA ASP A 68 15.42 16.03 -0.07
C ASP A 68 14.87 14.76 -0.75
N ILE A 69 13.68 14.33 -0.31
CA ILE A 69 12.98 13.17 -0.86
C ILE A 69 12.24 13.50 -2.16
N ARG A 70 12.39 12.63 -3.15
CA ARG A 70 11.87 12.78 -4.51
C ARG A 70 10.92 11.66 -4.92
N GLY A 71 11.01 10.49 -4.28
CA GLY A 71 10.10 9.37 -4.50
C GLY A 71 10.08 8.41 -3.31
N CYS A 72 8.99 7.68 -3.17
CA CYS A 72 8.83 6.62 -2.17
C CYS A 72 7.88 5.57 -2.73
N ASP A 73 8.44 4.48 -3.22
CA ASP A 73 7.68 3.33 -3.68
C ASP A 73 7.66 2.27 -2.57
N VAL A 74 6.54 1.55 -2.46
CA VAL A 74 6.38 0.47 -1.48
C VAL A 74 5.89 -0.79 -2.19
N THR A 75 6.76 -1.79 -2.30
CA THR A 75 6.39 -3.11 -2.81
C THR A 75 5.89 -3.98 -1.66
N LEU A 76 4.69 -4.54 -1.83
CA LEU A 76 4.03 -5.37 -0.83
C LEU A 76 3.99 -6.81 -1.31
N LYS A 77 4.57 -7.73 -0.53
CA LYS A 77 4.40 -9.18 -0.72
C LYS A 77 3.60 -9.73 0.44
N SER A 78 2.51 -10.43 0.16
CA SER A 78 1.63 -10.93 1.21
C SER A 78 1.28 -12.41 1.04
N GLU A 79 1.05 -13.07 2.17
CA GLU A 79 0.49 -14.41 2.27
C GLU A 79 -0.90 -14.31 2.91
N ARG A 80 -1.81 -15.20 2.51
CA ARG A 80 -3.15 -15.33 3.08
C ARG A 80 -3.35 -16.71 3.66
N ALA A 81 -4.19 -16.83 4.68
CA ALA A 81 -4.56 -18.13 5.24
C ALA A 81 -5.16 -19.05 4.17
N GLU A 82 -4.85 -20.35 4.23
CA GLU A 82 -5.34 -21.34 3.26
C GLU A 82 -6.85 -21.56 3.37
N LYS A 83 -7.38 -21.45 4.58
CA LYS A 83 -8.79 -21.71 4.92
C LYS A 83 -9.47 -20.44 5.43
N GLU A 84 -10.80 -20.45 5.39
CA GLU A 84 -11.57 -19.33 5.90
C GLU A 84 -11.42 -19.17 7.43
N PRO A 85 -11.34 -17.93 7.94
CA PRO A 85 -11.30 -16.68 7.18
C PRO A 85 -9.95 -16.45 6.49
N LYS A 86 -9.95 -16.19 5.17
CA LYS A 86 -8.73 -15.98 4.35
C LYS A 86 -8.07 -14.61 4.60
N VAL A 87 -7.74 -14.30 5.85
CA VAL A 87 -7.03 -13.07 6.23
C VAL A 87 -5.59 -13.07 5.74
N PHE A 88 -4.95 -11.90 5.71
CA PHE A 88 -3.50 -11.83 5.54
C PHE A 88 -2.81 -12.41 6.77
N THR A 89 -1.79 -13.24 6.55
CA THR A 89 -0.99 -13.88 7.60
C THR A 89 0.45 -13.38 7.64
N LYS A 90 0.98 -12.92 6.51
CA LYS A 90 2.25 -12.21 6.42
C LYS A 90 2.17 -11.08 5.41
N ILE A 91 2.84 -9.98 5.70
CA ILE A 91 3.04 -8.88 4.75
C ILE A 91 4.46 -8.35 4.88
N HIS A 92 5.23 -8.41 3.80
CA HIS A 92 6.53 -7.77 3.69
C HIS A 92 6.41 -6.47 2.90
N PHE A 93 6.90 -5.39 3.49
CA PHE A 93 6.98 -4.06 2.89
C PHE A 93 8.42 -3.78 2.50
N HIS A 94 8.68 -3.58 1.21
CA HIS A 94 9.97 -3.10 0.73
C HIS A 94 9.85 -1.66 0.24
N PHE A 95 10.56 -0.74 0.88
CA PHE A 95 10.58 0.68 0.53
C PHE A 95 11.76 1.00 -0.38
N THR A 96 11.47 1.56 -1.55
CA THR A 96 12.49 2.18 -2.40
C THR A 96 12.34 3.68 -2.27
N VAL A 97 13.24 4.31 -1.51
CA VAL A 97 13.18 5.75 -1.21
C VAL A 97 14.17 6.50 -2.07
N ARG A 98 13.68 7.39 -2.92
CA ARG A 98 14.50 8.17 -3.86
C ARG A 98 14.70 9.59 -3.34
N GLY A 99 15.93 10.10 -3.41
CA GLY A 99 16.21 11.49 -3.05
C GLY A 99 17.70 11.83 -3.10
N ARG A 100 18.05 13.01 -2.60
CA ARG A 100 19.45 13.50 -2.58
C ARG A 100 19.98 13.55 -1.17
N ASN A 101 21.15 12.94 -0.94
CA ASN A 101 21.82 12.92 0.38
C ASN A 101 20.87 12.50 1.53
N LEU A 102 19.96 11.56 1.27
CA LEU A 102 19.04 11.07 2.28
C LEU A 102 19.82 10.36 3.38
N LYS A 103 19.56 10.72 4.64
CA LYS A 103 20.21 10.10 5.79
C LYS A 103 19.54 8.75 6.09
N PRO A 104 20.25 7.60 6.00
CA PRO A 104 19.63 6.28 6.16
C PRO A 104 18.91 6.09 7.50
N ASN A 105 19.49 6.61 8.59
CA ASN A 105 18.88 6.55 9.92
C ASN A 105 17.55 7.33 10.02
N LEU A 106 17.37 8.39 9.23
CA LEU A 106 16.11 9.14 9.19
C LEU A 106 15.06 8.41 8.34
N VAL A 107 15.47 7.73 7.27
CA VAL A 107 14.59 6.87 6.47
C VAL A 107 14.08 5.70 7.30
N GLU A 108 14.99 4.96 7.95
CA GLU A 108 14.65 3.86 8.84
C GLU A 108 13.72 4.32 9.98
N ARG A 109 14.03 5.46 10.61
CA ARG A 109 13.17 6.03 11.65
C ARG A 109 11.78 6.43 11.13
N ALA A 110 11.69 6.97 9.92
CA ALA A 110 10.41 7.34 9.32
C ALA A 110 9.53 6.12 9.07
N ILE A 111 10.11 5.04 8.53
CA ILE A 111 9.42 3.76 8.31
C ILE A 111 8.95 3.18 9.64
N LYS A 112 9.85 3.13 10.65
CA LYS A 112 9.52 2.65 11.99
C LYS A 112 8.36 3.43 12.62
N LEU A 113 8.41 4.76 12.56
CA LEU A 113 7.35 5.62 13.11
C LEU A 113 6.02 5.45 12.36
N SER A 114 6.04 5.29 11.04
CA SER A 114 4.83 5.00 10.28
C SER A 114 4.19 3.72 10.79
N HIS A 115 4.97 2.64 10.88
CA HIS A 115 4.49 1.33 11.28
C HIS A 115 3.99 1.28 12.74
N GLU A 116 4.74 1.83 13.70
CA GLU A 116 4.44 1.68 15.12
C GLU A 116 3.40 2.70 15.65
N LYS A 117 3.19 3.80 14.94
CA LYS A 117 2.44 4.95 15.49
C LYS A 117 1.42 5.58 14.56
N TYR A 118 1.71 5.72 13.27
CA TYR A 118 0.93 6.61 12.40
C TYR A 118 0.04 5.89 11.40
N CYS A 119 0.53 4.85 10.72
CA CYS A 119 -0.26 4.16 9.71
C CYS A 119 -1.25 3.20 10.38
N SER A 120 -2.45 3.71 10.64
CA SER A 120 -3.56 2.95 11.21
C SER A 120 -3.88 1.69 10.40
N ALA A 121 -3.70 1.73 9.07
CA ALA A 121 -3.93 0.57 8.21
C ALA A 121 -2.95 -0.59 8.51
N SER A 122 -1.64 -0.32 8.60
CA SER A 122 -0.68 -1.38 8.94
C SER A 122 -0.90 -1.89 10.35
N ILE A 123 -1.14 -1.01 11.33
CA ILE A 123 -1.39 -1.37 12.73
C ILE A 123 -2.64 -2.26 12.88
N MET A 124 -3.68 -2.03 12.08
CA MET A 124 -4.84 -2.92 12.03
C MET A 124 -4.50 -4.29 11.44
N LEU A 125 -3.72 -4.33 10.35
CA LEU A 125 -3.32 -5.59 9.71
C LEU A 125 -2.35 -6.42 10.57
N GLU A 126 -1.55 -5.79 11.44
CA GLU A 126 -0.70 -6.51 12.41
C GLU A 126 -1.49 -7.41 13.38
N LYS A 127 -2.79 -7.16 13.55
CA LYS A 127 -3.64 -8.02 14.39
C LYS A 127 -3.86 -9.40 13.79
N THR A 128 -3.62 -9.57 12.50
CA THR A 128 -3.81 -10.84 11.78
C THR A 128 -2.56 -11.31 11.04
N ALA A 129 -1.67 -10.38 10.66
CA ALA A 129 -0.50 -10.67 9.85
C ALA A 129 0.80 -10.32 10.59
N GLU A 130 1.81 -11.15 10.43
CA GLU A 130 3.19 -10.77 10.71
C GLU A 130 3.63 -9.71 9.69
N ILE A 131 4.08 -8.55 10.17
CA ILE A 131 4.57 -7.47 9.30
C ILE A 131 6.09 -7.35 9.41
N THR A 132 6.75 -7.31 8.26
CA THR A 132 8.19 -7.07 8.15
C THR A 132 8.48 -5.95 7.17
N HIS A 133 9.59 -5.25 7.36
CA HIS A 133 10.00 -4.13 6.51
C HIS A 133 11.46 -4.28 6.06
N SER A 134 11.75 -3.79 4.87
CA SER A 134 13.11 -3.54 4.39
C SER A 134 13.11 -2.25 3.56
N PHE A 135 14.28 -1.65 3.34
CA PHE A 135 14.37 -0.48 2.49
C PHE A 135 15.71 -0.37 1.78
N GLU A 136 15.69 0.36 0.68
CA GLU A 136 16.86 0.86 -0.02
C GLU A 136 16.71 2.36 -0.30
N ILE A 137 17.84 3.03 -0.50
CA ILE A 137 17.90 4.44 -0.89
C ILE A 137 18.49 4.53 -2.29
N VAL A 138 17.75 5.15 -3.20
CA VAL A 138 18.20 5.41 -4.57
C VAL A 138 18.55 6.89 -4.67
N ASP A 139 19.80 7.18 -5.04
CA ASP A 139 20.21 8.57 -5.27
C ASP A 139 19.55 9.11 -6.56
N ASP A 140 18.89 10.25 -6.44
CA ASP A 140 18.21 10.93 -7.55
C ASP A 140 19.19 11.55 -8.58
N LEU A 141 20.49 11.52 -8.31
CA LEU A 141 21.55 11.89 -9.25
C LEU A 141 22.01 10.72 -10.13
N ALA A 142 21.61 9.48 -9.83
CA ALA A 142 21.84 8.36 -10.73
C ALA A 142 20.92 8.53 -11.96
N GLU A 143 21.51 8.73 -13.13
CA GLU A 143 20.79 8.84 -14.40
C GLU A 143 19.76 7.70 -14.53
N PRO A 144 18.59 7.93 -15.15
CA PRO A 144 17.69 6.84 -15.45
C PRO A 144 18.46 5.82 -16.29
N LEU A 145 18.58 4.58 -15.77
CA LEU A 145 19.07 3.45 -16.54
C LEU A 145 18.32 3.47 -17.87
N ALA A 146 19.02 3.79 -18.94
CA ALA A 146 18.47 3.77 -20.27
C ALA A 146 17.89 2.38 -20.49
N ASN A 147 16.56 2.31 -20.70
CA ASN A 147 15.89 1.08 -21.07
C ASN A 147 16.62 0.49 -22.30
N THR A 148 17.26 -0.66 -22.10
CA THR A 148 17.72 -1.55 -23.17
C THR A 148 16.73 -2.68 -23.32
#